data_AF-A0A832QDD2-F1
#
_entry.id   AF-A0A832QDD2-F1
#
_cell.length_a   1.000
_cell.length_b   1.000
_cell.length_c   1.000
_cell.angle_alpha   90.00
_cell.angle_beta   90.00
_cell.angle_gamma   90.00
#
_symmetry.space_group_name_H-M   'P 1'
#
loop_
_entity.id
_entity.type
_entity.pdbx_description
1 polymer ?
#
loop_
_entity_poly.entity_id
_entity_poly.type
_entity_poly.pdbx_seq_one_letter_code
_entity_poly.pdbx_strand_id
1 'polypeptide(L)'
;MKKVKNILLAVMLILFIPFVYTESTFAQSIGEIEYEEDFDFDQMFDTYENGKLIDSTEVSLENLKEEISDSNIEDISGPLLGLIGGASALAFAGIYITAIIISLATYIYSAITLKKVADKLGHPKSWFAWVPILNLVLKFQLGEQNPWLLLLGLIPIVGSVVIMVLTVIVTIKICEKLGHEKLLGLLTLIPIGAIVLWGILAWGKAKPANK
;
A
#
# COMPACT_ATOMS: atom_id res chain seq x y z
N MET A 1 18.87 -9.73 -26.37
CA MET A 1 17.90 -8.62 -26.17
C MET A 1 16.46 -9.00 -26.54
N LYS A 2 16.18 -9.65 -27.69
CA LYS A 2 14.81 -10.02 -28.11
C LYS A 2 14.05 -10.92 -27.11
N LYS A 3 14.70 -11.94 -26.55
CA LYS A 3 14.06 -12.88 -25.60
C LYS A 3 13.62 -12.21 -24.28
N VAL A 4 14.40 -11.26 -23.77
CA VAL A 4 14.08 -10.52 -22.53
C VAL A 4 12.89 -9.60 -22.74
N LYS A 5 12.79 -8.95 -23.91
CA LYS A 5 11.67 -8.07 -24.25
C LYS A 5 10.33 -8.81 -24.27
N ASN A 6 10.30 -10.04 -24.78
CA ASN A 6 9.07 -10.83 -24.87
C ASN A 6 8.60 -11.34 -23.50
N ILE A 7 9.54 -11.72 -22.62
CA ILE A 7 9.23 -12.13 -21.25
C ILE A 7 8.74 -10.95 -20.42
N LEU A 8 9.38 -9.78 -20.55
CA LEU A 8 8.96 -8.53 -19.91
C LEU A 8 7.52 -8.17 -20.30
N LEU A 9 7.19 -8.28 -21.59
CA LEU A 9 5.85 -8.00 -22.12
C LEU A 9 4.80 -8.97 -21.55
N ALA A 10 5.12 -10.26 -21.46
CA ALA A 10 4.21 -11.28 -20.92
C ALA A 10 3.92 -11.07 -19.42
N VAL A 11 4.94 -10.77 -18.61
CA VAL A 11 4.77 -10.51 -17.17
C VAL A 11 3.97 -9.23 -16.94
N MET A 12 4.21 -8.19 -17.76
CA MET A 12 3.43 -6.95 -17.71
C MET A 12 1.94 -7.18 -18.00
N LEU A 13 1.63 -8.04 -18.97
CA LEU A 13 0.24 -8.34 -19.36
C LEU A 13 -0.51 -9.06 -18.24
N ILE A 14 0.17 -9.92 -17.47
CA ILE A 14 -0.42 -10.64 -16.31
C ILE A 14 -0.64 -9.70 -15.12
N LEU A 15 0.28 -8.76 -14.87
CA LEU A 15 0.18 -7.81 -13.75
C LEU A 15 -0.87 -6.70 -13.95
N PHE A 16 -1.32 -6.44 -15.19
CA PHE A 16 -2.27 -5.37 -15.51
C PHE A 16 -3.75 -5.78 -15.44
N ILE A 17 -4.05 -7.08 -15.29
CA ILE A 17 -5.42 -7.60 -15.28
C ILE A 17 -6.27 -7.11 -14.08
N PRO A 18 -5.74 -6.88 -12.86
CA PRO A 18 -6.60 -6.58 -11.71
C PRO A 18 -6.99 -5.11 -11.51
N PHE A 19 -6.56 -4.15 -12.35
CA PHE A 19 -6.79 -2.71 -12.05
C PHE A 19 -7.97 -2.05 -12.79
N VAL A 20 -8.68 -2.78 -13.66
CA VAL A 20 -9.72 -2.18 -14.53
C VAL A 20 -11.16 -2.32 -13.99
N TYR A 21 -11.38 -3.00 -12.86
CA TYR A 21 -12.74 -3.24 -12.36
C TYR A 21 -12.86 -2.97 -10.86
N THR A 22 -12.77 -1.70 -10.47
CA THR A 22 -13.48 -1.23 -9.28
C THR A 22 -14.17 0.08 -9.66
N GLU A 23 -15.40 0.00 -10.14
CA GLU A 23 -16.27 1.16 -10.05
C GLU A 23 -16.44 1.45 -8.55
N SER A 24 -16.05 2.63 -8.10
CA SER A 24 -16.27 3.10 -6.74
C SER A 24 -17.74 3.46 -6.55
N THR A 25 -18.61 2.46 -6.50
CA THR A 25 -20.06 2.61 -6.24
C THR A 25 -20.37 3.05 -4.81
N PHE A 26 -19.34 3.22 -3.95
CA PHE A 26 -19.49 3.65 -2.57
C PHE A 26 -19.75 5.15 -2.36
N ALA A 27 -19.44 6.02 -3.34
CA ALA A 27 -19.46 7.47 -3.12
C ALA A 27 -20.83 8.15 -3.31
N GLN A 28 -21.85 7.45 -3.83
CA GLN A 28 -23.17 8.05 -4.12
C GLN A 28 -24.32 7.57 -3.22
N SER A 29 -24.07 6.65 -2.28
CA SER A 29 -25.11 6.10 -1.39
C SER A 29 -25.17 6.76 0.00
N ILE A 30 -24.24 7.63 0.34
CA ILE A 30 -24.34 8.44 1.55
C ILE A 30 -25.08 9.72 1.20
N GLY A 31 -26.41 9.68 1.35
CA GLY A 31 -27.19 10.90 1.48
C GLY A 31 -26.59 11.77 2.57
N GLU A 32 -26.63 13.07 2.34
CA GLU A 32 -26.21 14.14 3.25
C GLU A 32 -26.54 13.76 4.72
N ILE A 33 -25.51 13.45 5.51
CA ILE A 33 -25.69 13.28 6.95
C ILE A 33 -25.69 14.70 7.50
N GLU A 34 -26.90 15.19 7.80
CA GLU A 34 -27.09 16.38 8.63
C GLU A 34 -26.55 16.04 10.02
N TYR A 35 -25.46 16.69 10.40
CA TYR A 35 -24.92 16.55 11.75
C TYR A 35 -25.82 17.36 12.68
N GLU A 36 -26.76 16.70 13.37
CA GLU A 36 -27.39 17.29 14.55
C GLU A 36 -26.28 17.60 15.57
N GLU A 37 -26.15 18.89 15.90
CA GLU A 37 -25.06 19.48 16.66
C GLU A 37 -25.13 19.17 18.17
N ASP A 38 -26.04 18.30 18.59
CA ASP A 38 -26.35 18.04 20.00
C ASP A 38 -25.78 16.68 20.43
N PHE A 39 -24.45 16.52 20.35
CA PHE A 39 -23.77 15.38 20.98
C PHE A 39 -23.68 15.62 22.50
N ASP A 40 -24.72 15.21 23.21
CA ASP A 40 -24.80 15.34 24.67
C ASP A 40 -24.03 14.21 25.37
N PHE A 41 -22.81 14.52 25.82
CA PHE A 41 -21.89 13.57 26.44
C PHE A 41 -22.41 13.03 27.79
N ASP A 42 -23.30 13.77 28.46
CA ASP A 42 -23.79 13.43 29.79
C ASP A 42 -24.71 12.18 29.74
N GLN A 43 -25.47 12.02 28.65
CA GLN A 43 -26.41 10.90 28.48
C GLN A 43 -25.70 9.54 28.31
N MET A 44 -24.47 9.55 27.80
CA MET A 44 -23.65 8.34 27.65
C MET A 44 -23.15 7.81 29.00
N PHE A 45 -22.88 8.72 29.94
CA PHE A 45 -22.38 8.35 31.27
C PHE A 45 -23.51 7.82 32.18
N ASP A 46 -24.69 8.43 32.10
CA ASP A 46 -25.86 8.03 32.89
C ASP A 46 -26.40 6.63 32.54
N THR A 47 -26.26 6.22 31.27
CA THR A 47 -26.68 4.88 30.81
C THR A 47 -25.77 3.78 31.37
N TYR A 48 -24.49 4.09 31.62
CA TYR A 48 -23.55 3.16 32.23
C TYR A 48 -23.71 3.09 33.76
N GLU A 49 -24.05 4.21 34.41
CA GLU A 49 -24.19 4.27 35.86
C GLU A 49 -25.52 3.64 36.34
N ASN A 50 -26.60 3.76 35.57
CA ASN A 50 -27.90 3.15 35.88
C ASN A 50 -28.09 1.74 35.28
N GLY A 51 -27.04 1.14 34.73
CA GLY A 51 -27.04 -0.19 34.15
C GLY A 51 -27.31 -1.27 35.20
N LYS A 52 -28.59 -1.64 35.38
CA LYS A 52 -29.01 -2.84 36.10
C LYS A 52 -28.24 -4.03 35.52
N LEU A 53 -27.40 -4.66 36.35
CA LEU A 53 -26.72 -5.90 36.01
C LEU A 53 -27.79 -6.90 35.54
N ILE A 54 -27.76 -7.20 34.24
CA ILE A 54 -28.60 -8.22 33.63
C ILE A 54 -28.11 -9.54 34.20
N ASP A 55 -28.84 -10.05 35.19
CA ASP A 55 -28.68 -11.40 35.73
C ASP A 55 -28.84 -12.36 34.55
N SER A 56 -27.76 -13.07 34.21
CA SER A 56 -27.57 -13.84 32.98
C SER A 56 -28.34 -15.16 32.96
N THR A 57 -29.44 -15.24 33.71
CA THR A 57 -30.22 -16.44 33.91
C THR A 57 -31.64 -16.21 33.38
N GLU A 58 -31.92 -16.78 32.20
CA GLU A 58 -33.22 -16.86 31.52
C GLU A 58 -33.71 -15.64 30.72
N VAL A 59 -33.07 -15.44 29.56
CA VAL A 59 -33.70 -14.72 28.43
C VAL A 59 -34.78 -15.63 27.82
N SER A 60 -36.04 -15.42 28.19
CA SER A 60 -37.19 -16.11 27.60
C SER A 60 -37.54 -15.54 26.21
N LEU A 61 -37.61 -16.42 25.20
CA LEU A 61 -37.81 -16.04 23.79
C LEU A 61 -39.19 -15.42 23.49
N GLU A 62 -40.13 -15.49 24.43
CA GLU A 62 -41.46 -14.88 24.32
C GLU A 62 -41.40 -13.37 24.53
N ASN A 63 -40.59 -12.88 25.48
CA ASN A 63 -40.43 -11.45 25.75
C ASN A 63 -39.74 -10.71 24.59
N LEU A 64 -38.77 -11.36 23.94
CA LEU A 64 -38.06 -10.80 22.77
C LEU A 64 -38.98 -10.66 21.55
N LYS A 65 -39.98 -11.53 21.40
CA LYS A 65 -40.91 -11.46 20.26
C LYS A 65 -41.93 -10.35 20.41
N GLU A 66 -42.35 -10.06 21.62
CA GLU A 66 -43.29 -8.99 21.92
C GLU A 66 -42.63 -7.62 21.68
N GLU A 67 -41.38 -7.44 22.12
CA GLU A 67 -40.62 -6.20 21.96
C GLU A 67 -40.16 -5.92 20.52
N ILE A 68 -39.92 -6.98 19.72
CA ILE A 68 -39.67 -6.87 18.27
C ILE A 68 -40.97 -6.65 17.48
N SER A 69 -42.13 -7.08 18.01
CA SER A 69 -43.43 -6.91 17.34
C SER A 69 -43.97 -5.49 17.43
N ASP A 70 -43.64 -4.76 18.51
CA ASP A 70 -44.11 -3.39 18.75
C ASP A 70 -43.08 -2.30 18.36
N SER A 71 -41.85 -2.68 18.02
CA SER A 71 -40.83 -1.74 17.55
C SER A 71 -40.94 -1.50 16.04
N ASN A 72 -41.00 -0.24 15.63
CA ASN A 72 -40.82 0.12 14.23
C ASN A 72 -39.40 -0.25 13.81
N ILE A 73 -39.23 -0.92 12.67
CA ILE A 73 -37.91 -1.32 12.12
C ILE A 73 -36.96 -0.10 12.01
N GLU A 74 -37.50 1.10 11.85
CA GLU A 74 -36.75 2.36 11.84
C GLU A 74 -36.04 2.66 13.17
N ASP A 75 -36.64 2.38 14.32
CA ASP A 75 -36.05 2.65 15.65
C ASP A 75 -34.87 1.72 15.98
N ILE A 76 -34.85 0.50 15.42
CA ILE A 76 -33.72 -0.44 15.54
C ILE A 76 -32.62 -0.09 14.53
N SER A 77 -33.00 0.48 13.38
CA SER A 77 -32.08 0.76 12.28
C SER A 77 -31.06 1.85 12.62
N GLY A 78 -31.44 2.89 13.37
CA GLY A 78 -30.55 4.00 13.77
C GLY A 78 -29.38 3.55 14.66
N PRO A 79 -29.66 2.92 15.82
CA PRO A 79 -28.62 2.36 16.69
C PRO A 79 -27.75 1.32 15.98
N LEU A 80 -28.34 0.45 15.16
CA LEU A 80 -27.60 -0.54 14.38
C LEU A 80 -26.69 0.10 13.32
N LEU A 81 -27.14 1.15 12.62
CA LEU A 81 -26.32 1.92 11.69
C LEU A 81 -25.17 2.63 12.40
N GLY A 82 -25.44 3.22 13.58
CA GLY A 82 -24.42 3.87 14.40
C GLY A 82 -23.32 2.91 14.85
N LEU A 83 -23.71 1.69 15.26
CA LEU A 83 -22.76 0.64 15.65
C LEU A 83 -21.93 0.13 14.45
N ILE A 84 -22.55 -0.11 13.29
CA ILE A 84 -21.83 -0.56 12.08
C ILE A 84 -20.92 0.55 11.54
N GLY A 85 -21.40 1.80 11.53
CA GLY A 85 -20.63 2.97 11.13
C GLY A 85 -19.42 3.21 12.04
N GLY A 86 -19.63 3.16 13.36
CA GLY A 86 -18.57 3.28 14.36
C GLY A 86 -17.53 2.16 14.25
N ALA A 87 -17.97 0.90 14.14
CA ALA A 87 -17.08 -0.24 13.96
C ALA A 87 -16.27 -0.15 12.66
N SER A 88 -16.91 0.28 11.56
CA SER A 88 -16.25 0.48 10.26
C SER A 88 -15.19 1.58 10.33
N ALA A 89 -15.51 2.73 10.94
CA ALA A 89 -14.58 3.85 11.10
C ALA A 89 -13.32 3.44 11.89
N LEU A 90 -13.49 2.70 12.98
CA LEU A 90 -12.39 2.17 13.77
C LEU A 90 -11.52 1.17 12.99
N ALA A 91 -12.14 0.28 12.21
CA ALA A 91 -11.42 -0.65 11.35
C ALA A 91 -10.58 0.07 10.28
N PHE A 92 -11.16 1.07 9.60
CA PHE A 92 -10.44 1.88 8.62
C PHE A 92 -9.30 2.67 9.25
N ALA A 93 -9.51 3.27 10.42
CA ALA A 93 -8.46 3.98 11.16
C ALA A 93 -7.31 3.03 11.53
N GLY A 94 -7.61 1.82 12.01
CA GLY A 94 -6.63 0.79 12.34
C GLY A 94 -5.79 0.35 11.12
N ILE A 95 -6.45 0.05 10.00
CA ILE A 95 -5.79 -0.31 8.73
C ILE A 95 -4.92 0.85 8.23
N TYR A 96 -5.42 2.09 8.30
CA TYR A 96 -4.69 3.27 7.85
C TYR A 96 -3.41 3.51 8.65
N ILE A 97 -3.48 3.45 9.98
CA ILE A 97 -2.30 3.58 10.86
C ILE A 97 -1.28 2.47 10.56
N THR A 98 -1.77 1.23 10.40
CA THR A 98 -0.90 0.08 10.10
C THR A 98 -0.21 0.26 8.74
N ALA A 99 -0.93 0.75 7.73
CA ALA A 99 -0.38 1.04 6.40
C ALA A 99 0.69 2.14 6.45
N ILE A 100 0.50 3.19 7.25
CA ILE A 100 1.52 4.23 7.46
C ILE A 100 2.80 3.63 8.05
N ILE A 101 2.68 2.79 9.08
CA ILE A 101 3.85 2.18 9.74
C ILE A 101 4.59 1.27 8.76
N ILE A 102 3.88 0.40 8.05
CA ILE A 102 4.47 -0.52 7.07
C ILE A 102 5.11 0.24 5.91
N SER A 103 4.45 1.27 5.39
CA SER A 103 4.99 2.10 4.30
C SER A 103 6.25 2.83 4.72
N LEU A 104 6.29 3.39 5.93
CA LEU A 104 7.48 4.05 6.48
C LEU A 104 8.65 3.06 6.68
N ALA A 105 8.38 1.88 7.24
CA ALA A 105 9.39 0.83 7.39
C ALA A 105 9.96 0.40 6.04
N THR A 106 9.08 0.19 5.04
CA THR A 106 9.45 -0.19 3.67
C THR A 106 10.25 0.92 2.99
N TYR A 107 9.91 2.19 3.23
CA TYR A 107 10.63 3.34 2.72
C TYR A 107 12.06 3.42 3.28
N ILE A 108 12.21 3.33 4.60
CA ILE A 108 13.51 3.36 5.28
C ILE A 108 14.38 2.20 4.78
N TYR A 109 13.80 1.00 4.71
CA TYR A 109 14.48 -0.17 4.15
C TYR A 109 15.00 0.10 2.73
N SER A 110 14.12 0.59 1.85
CA SER A 110 14.45 0.87 0.45
C SER A 110 15.55 1.92 0.30
N ALA A 111 15.50 2.99 1.11
CA ALA A 111 16.51 4.05 1.15
C ALA A 111 17.88 3.50 1.60
N ILE A 112 17.92 2.68 2.65
CA ILE A 112 19.15 2.07 3.15
C ILE A 112 19.74 1.12 2.11
N THR A 113 18.93 0.25 1.50
CA THR A 113 19.41 -0.69 0.48
C THR A 113 19.97 0.03 -0.74
N LEU A 114 19.26 1.06 -1.21
CA LEU A 114 19.71 1.83 -2.36
C LEU A 114 21.00 2.62 -2.05
N LYS A 115 21.09 3.22 -0.87
CA LYS A 115 22.32 3.88 -0.41
C LYS A 115 23.50 2.90 -0.40
N LYS A 116 23.34 1.71 0.16
CA LYS A 116 24.39 0.69 0.19
C LYS A 116 24.81 0.24 -1.21
N VAL A 117 23.85 0.08 -2.12
CA VAL A 117 24.16 -0.25 -3.52
C VAL A 117 24.94 0.89 -4.19
N ALA A 118 24.54 2.15 -3.96
CA ALA A 118 25.26 3.31 -4.46
C ALA A 118 26.68 3.40 -3.91
N ASP A 119 26.86 3.15 -2.61
CA ASP A 119 28.17 3.11 -1.94
C ASP A 119 29.04 1.98 -2.54
N LYS A 120 28.49 0.78 -2.77
CA LYS A 120 29.19 -0.34 -3.42
C LYS A 120 29.62 -0.03 -4.85
N LEU A 121 28.82 0.75 -5.57
CA LEU A 121 29.13 1.19 -6.93
C LEU A 121 30.01 2.45 -6.97
N GLY A 122 30.46 2.96 -5.81
CA GLY A 122 31.34 4.12 -5.72
C GLY A 122 30.68 5.44 -6.12
N HIS A 123 29.35 5.53 -6.06
CA HIS A 123 28.65 6.75 -6.47
C HIS A 123 28.79 7.84 -5.40
N PRO A 124 29.24 9.07 -5.73
CA PRO A 124 29.55 10.10 -4.73
C PRO A 124 28.32 10.64 -3.99
N LYS A 125 27.12 10.46 -4.55
CA LYS A 125 25.85 11.03 -4.04
C LYS A 125 24.91 9.96 -3.48
N SER A 126 25.42 8.95 -2.77
CA SER A 126 24.58 7.87 -2.22
C SER A 126 23.48 8.35 -1.28
N TRP A 127 23.65 9.52 -0.65
CA TRP A 127 22.64 10.12 0.23
C TRP A 127 21.33 10.48 -0.50
N PHE A 128 21.36 10.62 -1.83
CA PHE A 128 20.16 10.85 -2.66
C PHE A 128 19.09 9.77 -2.45
N ALA A 129 19.46 8.58 -1.95
CA ALA A 129 18.53 7.52 -1.63
C ALA A 129 17.45 7.90 -0.60
N TRP A 130 17.70 8.89 0.27
CA TRP A 130 16.80 9.32 1.35
C TRP A 130 15.74 10.34 0.92
N VAL A 131 15.87 10.93 -0.27
CA VAL A 131 14.93 11.94 -0.77
C VAL A 131 14.07 11.27 -1.85
N PRO A 132 12.72 11.26 -1.76
CA PRO A 132 11.89 10.46 -2.66
C PRO A 132 12.15 10.71 -4.15
N ILE A 133 12.28 11.98 -4.55
CA ILE A 133 12.54 12.36 -5.95
C ILE A 133 13.98 12.00 -6.34
N LEU A 134 14.96 12.28 -5.47
CA LEU A 134 16.37 11.97 -5.78
C LEU A 134 16.66 10.47 -5.75
N ASN A 135 15.86 9.66 -5.05
CA ASN A 135 16.02 8.21 -5.04
C ASN A 135 15.82 7.62 -6.45
N LEU A 136 14.92 8.22 -7.24
CA LEU A 136 14.65 7.81 -8.61
C LEU A 136 15.81 8.23 -9.51
N VAL A 137 16.25 9.48 -9.36
CA VAL A 137 17.41 10.02 -10.08
C VAL A 137 18.65 9.17 -9.82
N LEU A 138 18.92 8.84 -8.55
CA LEU A 138 20.04 8.00 -8.15
C LEU A 138 19.92 6.60 -8.77
N LYS A 139 18.75 5.95 -8.70
CA LYS A 139 18.52 4.64 -9.34
C LYS A 139 18.89 4.69 -10.83
N PHE A 140 18.41 5.69 -11.56
CA PHE A 140 18.71 5.86 -12.99
C PHE A 140 20.21 6.09 -13.24
N GLN A 141 20.87 6.92 -12.42
CA GLN A 141 22.32 7.14 -12.51
C GLN A 141 23.13 5.86 -12.29
N LEU A 142 22.76 5.06 -11.28
CA LEU A 142 23.41 3.77 -11.01
C LEU A 142 23.25 2.80 -12.19
N GLY A 143 22.09 2.81 -12.84
CA GLY A 143 21.82 2.05 -14.06
C GLY A 143 22.39 2.63 -15.35
N GLU A 144 23.23 3.67 -15.31
CA GLU A 144 23.75 4.36 -16.51
C GLU A 144 22.64 4.84 -17.46
N GLN A 145 21.51 5.26 -16.90
CA GLN A 145 20.40 5.83 -17.66
C GLN A 145 20.28 7.33 -17.38
N ASN A 146 19.77 8.07 -18.37
CA ASN A 146 19.57 9.50 -18.25
C ASN A 146 18.40 9.78 -17.27
N PRO A 147 18.60 10.51 -16.15
CA PRO A 147 17.54 10.84 -15.21
C PRO A 147 16.42 11.70 -15.80
N TRP A 148 16.69 12.42 -16.89
CA TRP A 148 15.67 13.20 -17.60
C TRP A 148 14.52 12.33 -18.14
N LEU A 149 14.74 11.02 -18.31
CA LEU A 149 13.69 10.07 -18.67
C LEU A 149 12.58 9.98 -17.61
N LEU A 150 12.83 10.40 -16.37
CA LEU A 150 11.80 10.50 -15.34
C LEU A 150 10.71 11.50 -15.70
N LEU A 151 11.01 12.53 -16.51
CA LEU A 151 10.01 13.50 -16.98
C LEU A 151 8.96 12.87 -17.89
N LEU A 152 9.25 11.74 -18.55
CA LEU A 152 8.22 11.01 -19.30
C LEU A 152 7.12 10.49 -18.38
N GLY A 153 7.41 10.28 -17.09
CA GLY A 153 6.44 9.88 -16.08
C GLY A 153 5.36 10.92 -15.78
N LEU A 154 5.55 12.18 -16.20
CA LEU A 154 4.54 13.23 -16.04
C LEU A 154 3.33 13.04 -16.97
N ILE A 155 3.47 12.22 -18.02
CA ILE A 155 2.37 11.90 -18.94
C ILE A 155 1.51 10.80 -18.29
N PRO A 156 0.22 11.03 -18.01
CA PRO A 156 -0.65 10.03 -17.40
C PRO A 156 -0.72 8.75 -18.25
N ILE A 157 -0.81 7.59 -17.60
CA ILE A 157 -0.95 6.24 -18.20
C ILE A 157 0.27 5.80 -19.04
N VAL A 158 0.61 6.53 -20.09
CA VAL A 158 1.76 6.20 -20.96
C VAL A 158 3.07 6.38 -20.20
N GLY A 159 3.20 7.47 -19.44
CA GLY A 159 4.39 7.77 -18.65
C GLY A 159 4.62 6.72 -17.57
N SER A 160 3.59 6.29 -16.85
CA SER A 160 3.75 5.27 -15.80
C SER A 160 4.25 3.94 -16.35
N VAL A 161 3.72 3.49 -17.51
CA VAL A 161 4.20 2.28 -18.19
C VAL A 161 5.66 2.42 -18.63
N VAL A 162 6.04 3.57 -19.20
CA VAL A 162 7.43 3.83 -19.62
C VAL A 162 8.37 3.81 -18.41
N ILE A 163 8.03 4.48 -17.31
CA ILE A 163 8.84 4.51 -16.08
C ILE A 163 8.99 3.12 -15.48
N MET A 164 7.93 2.31 -15.51
CA MET A 164 7.99 0.92 -15.05
C MET A 164 9.02 0.11 -15.86
N VAL A 165 8.95 0.17 -17.19
CA VAL A 165 9.89 -0.52 -18.08
C VAL A 165 11.32 -0.04 -17.85
N LEU A 166 11.53 1.27 -17.75
CA LEU A 166 12.85 1.85 -17.50
C LEU A 166 13.42 1.42 -16.15
N THR A 167 12.59 1.35 -15.11
CA THR A 167 13.01 0.91 -13.77
C THR A 167 13.50 -0.54 -13.82
N VAL A 168 12.83 -1.43 -14.54
CA VAL A 168 13.30 -2.81 -14.71
C VAL A 168 14.64 -2.87 -15.44
N ILE A 169 14.80 -2.10 -16.52
CA ILE A 169 16.06 -2.06 -17.29
C ILE A 169 17.21 -1.54 -16.41
N VAL A 170 16.96 -0.46 -15.66
CA VAL A 170 17.91 0.12 -14.70
C VAL A 170 18.32 -0.93 -13.67
N THR A 171 17.36 -1.65 -13.06
CA THR A 171 17.68 -2.65 -12.04
C THR A 171 18.47 -3.82 -12.62
N ILE A 172 18.16 -4.29 -13.84
CA ILE A 172 18.95 -5.33 -14.51
C ILE A 172 20.40 -4.87 -14.70
N LYS A 173 20.63 -3.63 -15.16
CA LYS A 173 21.98 -3.09 -15.29
C LYS A 173 22.72 -2.97 -13.97
N ILE A 174 22.03 -2.57 -12.89
CA ILE A 174 22.60 -2.54 -11.54
C ILE A 174 23.02 -3.95 -11.11
N CYS A 175 22.19 -4.97 -11.38
CA CYS A 175 22.53 -6.36 -11.11
C CYS A 175 23.78 -6.79 -11.88
N GLU A 176 23.87 -6.47 -13.17
CA GLU A 176 25.03 -6.79 -14.02
C GLU A 176 26.31 -6.12 -13.51
N LYS A 177 26.24 -4.86 -13.07
CA LYS A 177 27.39 -4.12 -12.50
C LYS A 177 27.90 -4.71 -11.19
N LEU A 178 27.00 -5.27 -10.39
CA LEU A 178 27.33 -6.01 -9.18
C LEU A 178 27.71 -7.48 -9.46
N GLY A 179 27.70 -7.88 -10.74
CA GLY A 179 28.00 -9.20 -11.29
C GLY A 179 27.03 -10.30 -10.90
N HIS A 180 25.77 -9.93 -10.70
CA HIS A 180 24.64 -10.85 -10.62
C HIS A 180 24.06 -11.13 -12.01
N GLU A 181 23.31 -12.22 -12.14
CA GLU A 181 22.64 -12.59 -13.39
C GLU A 181 21.48 -11.63 -13.74
N LYS A 182 21.21 -11.46 -15.04
CA LYS A 182 20.16 -10.55 -15.52
C LYS A 182 18.76 -10.92 -15.02
N LEU A 183 18.52 -12.21 -14.80
CA LEU A 183 17.23 -12.73 -14.30
C LEU A 183 16.94 -12.21 -12.89
N LEU A 184 17.97 -11.98 -12.07
CA LEU A 184 17.83 -11.42 -10.74
C LEU A 184 17.17 -10.04 -10.78
N GLY A 185 17.51 -9.20 -11.76
CA GLY A 185 16.89 -7.88 -11.94
C GLY A 185 15.41 -7.94 -12.29
N LEU A 186 14.95 -9.02 -12.93
CA LEU A 186 13.54 -9.20 -13.30
C LEU A 186 12.65 -9.43 -12.07
N LEU A 187 13.24 -9.85 -10.95
CA LEU A 187 12.55 -10.04 -9.67
C LEU A 187 11.92 -8.73 -9.15
N THR A 188 12.34 -7.57 -9.66
CA THR A 188 11.72 -6.26 -9.39
C THR A 188 10.23 -6.18 -9.77
N LEU A 189 9.76 -7.01 -10.72
CA LEU A 189 8.34 -7.01 -11.13
C LEU A 189 7.40 -7.59 -10.08
N ILE A 190 7.92 -8.42 -9.18
CA ILE A 190 7.14 -9.02 -8.10
C ILE A 190 7.35 -8.16 -6.86
N PRO A 191 6.31 -7.61 -6.20
CA PRO A 191 6.48 -6.67 -5.09
C PRO A 191 7.38 -7.21 -3.96
N ILE A 192 7.11 -8.43 -3.52
CA ILE A 192 7.93 -9.14 -2.51
C ILE A 192 9.33 -9.42 -3.05
N GLY A 193 9.40 -9.79 -4.33
CA GLY A 193 10.66 -10.01 -5.03
C GLY A 193 11.56 -8.77 -5.08
N ALA A 194 10.98 -7.58 -5.28
CA ALA A 194 11.72 -6.32 -5.30
C ALA A 194 12.39 -6.04 -3.95
N ILE A 195 11.68 -6.25 -2.84
CA ILE A 195 12.23 -6.08 -1.49
C ILE A 195 13.41 -7.03 -1.27
N VAL A 196 13.21 -8.32 -1.56
CA VAL A 196 14.26 -9.35 -1.42
C VAL A 196 15.46 -9.03 -2.31
N LEU A 197 15.22 -8.63 -3.56
CA LEU A 197 16.25 -8.25 -4.52
C LEU A 197 17.13 -7.12 -4.00
N TRP A 198 16.52 -6.01 -3.57
CA TRP A 198 17.27 -4.87 -3.05
C TRP A 198 18.08 -5.24 -1.80
N GLY A 199 17.57 -6.16 -0.98
CA GLY A 199 18.35 -6.77 0.10
C GLY A 199 19.55 -7.56 -0.41
N ILE A 200 19.36 -8.45 -1.39
CA ILE A 200 20.45 -9.22 -2.00
C ILE A 200 21.50 -8.29 -2.61
N LEU A 201 21.11 -7.20 -3.29
CA LEU A 201 22.07 -6.26 -3.87
C LEU A 201 22.81 -5.46 -2.78
N ALA A 202 22.11 -5.03 -1.75
CA ALA A 202 22.69 -4.23 -0.66
C ALA A 202 23.66 -5.03 0.23
N TRP A 203 23.36 -6.29 0.53
CA TRP A 203 24.16 -7.13 1.45
C TRP A 203 24.88 -8.31 0.78
N GLY A 204 24.53 -8.65 -0.46
CA GLY A 204 25.16 -9.74 -1.20
C GLY A 204 26.62 -9.46 -1.53
N LYS A 205 27.38 -10.55 -1.67
CA LYS A 205 28.78 -10.49 -2.10
C LYS A 205 28.82 -10.06 -3.56
N ALA A 206 29.48 -8.93 -3.83
CA ALA A 206 29.74 -8.52 -5.21
C ALA A 206 30.66 -9.56 -5.84
N LYS A 207 30.24 -10.15 -6.96
CA LYS A 207 31.10 -11.01 -7.76
C LYS A 207 31.55 -10.15 -8.93
N PRO A 208 32.84 -9.88 -9.13
CA PRO A 208 33.26 -9.10 -10.29
C PRO A 208 32.78 -9.83 -11.55
N ALA A 209 32.04 -9.14 -12.41
CA ALA A 209 31.69 -9.67 -13.72
C ALA A 209 32.99 -10.01 -14.44
N ASN A 210 33.18 -11.28 -14.80
CA ASN A 210 34.33 -11.69 -15.61
C ASN A 210 34.33 -10.82 -16.87
N LYS A 211 35.39 -10.02 -17.04
CA LYS A 211 35.61 -9.17 -18.20
C LYS A 211 35.64 -9.99 -19.49
#